data_AF-D7DBU3-F1
#
_entry.id   AF-D7DBU3-F1
#
_cell.length_a   1.000
_cell.length_b   1.000
_cell.length_c   1.000
_cell.angle_alpha   90.00
_cell.angle_beta   90.00
_cell.angle_gamma   90.00
#
_symmetry.space_group_name_H-M   'P 1'
#
loop_
_entity.id
_entity.type
_entity.pdbx_description
1 polymer ?
#
loop_
_entity_poly.entity_id
_entity_poly.type
_entity_poly.pdbx_seq_one_letter_code
_entity_poly.pdbx_strand_id
1 'polypeptide(L)'
;MSYRYQKDILVNTYLDIVKNKNYDLVLQNIAKYGRNYIKYTSKTAYRKIHSILTSILDKLLSNPEDRDKYIADLVESAILIRYQAERKQLNRDLSNSLVGILETFLKQIRNLDDESLRVHVRTIKMIIDSMLAFYYNKFE
;
A
#
# COMPACT_ATOMS: atom_id res chain seq x y z
N MET A 1 -9.70 -14.79 11.36
CA MET A 1 -10.56 -13.82 10.63
C MET A 1 -9.86 -13.37 9.34
N SER A 2 -9.82 -14.21 8.29
CA SER A 2 -9.01 -13.99 7.06
C SER A 2 -9.85 -13.84 5.77
N TYR A 3 -11.18 -13.86 5.88
CA TYR A 3 -12.08 -13.96 4.72
C TYR A 3 -12.33 -12.65 3.96
N ARG A 4 -11.82 -11.49 4.43
CA ARG A 4 -12.22 -10.18 3.89
C ARG A 4 -11.50 -9.76 2.60
N TYR A 5 -10.36 -10.38 2.26
CA TYR A 5 -9.47 -9.91 1.19
C TYR A 5 -9.38 -10.82 -0.04
N GLN A 6 -10.09 -11.95 -0.08
CA GLN A 6 -9.99 -12.92 -1.17
C GLN A 6 -10.31 -12.33 -2.56
N LYS A 7 -11.07 -11.24 -2.62
CA LYS A 7 -11.43 -10.54 -3.86
C LYS A 7 -10.63 -9.25 -4.10
N ASP A 8 -9.73 -8.86 -3.20
CA ASP A 8 -8.98 -7.61 -3.33
C ASP A 8 -7.72 -7.83 -4.19
N ILE A 9 -7.74 -7.25 -5.39
CA ILE A 9 -6.70 -7.44 -6.39
C ILE A 9 -5.35 -6.91 -5.90
N LEU A 10 -5.31 -5.76 -5.22
CA LEU A 10 -4.05 -5.16 -4.78
C LEU A 10 -3.48 -5.90 -3.57
N VAL A 11 -4.33 -6.35 -2.64
CA VAL A 11 -3.88 -7.20 -1.52
C VAL A 11 -3.34 -8.54 -2.06
N ASN A 12 -4.04 -9.16 -3.00
CA ASN A 12 -3.58 -10.40 -3.62
C ASN A 12 -2.29 -10.20 -4.42
N THR A 13 -2.15 -9.06 -5.13
CA THR A 13 -0.91 -8.69 -5.83
C THR A 13 0.25 -8.59 -4.85
N TYR A 14 0.05 -7.88 -3.74
CA TYR A 14 1.04 -7.75 -2.68
C TYR A 14 1.46 -9.12 -2.12
N LEU A 15 0.48 -9.97 -1.79
CA LEU A 15 0.74 -11.31 -1.26
C LEU A 15 1.50 -12.20 -2.26
N ASP A 16 1.15 -12.14 -3.55
CA ASP A 16 1.81 -12.91 -4.59
C ASP A 16 3.27 -12.47 -4.78
N ILE A 17 3.53 -11.16 -4.79
CA ILE A 17 4.90 -10.64 -4.93
C ILE A 17 5.75 -11.00 -3.73
N VAL A 18 5.21 -10.85 -2.51
CA VAL A 18 5.95 -11.24 -1.30
C VAL A 18 6.33 -12.72 -1.33
N LYS A 19 5.44 -13.57 -1.83
CA LYS A 19 5.65 -15.03 -1.86
C LYS A 19 6.51 -15.50 -3.04
N ASN A 20 6.25 -14.97 -4.23
CA ASN A 20 6.74 -15.48 -5.51
C ASN A 20 7.69 -14.51 -6.23
N LYS A 21 7.92 -13.31 -5.68
CA LYS A 21 8.75 -12.25 -6.27
C LYS A 21 8.31 -11.86 -7.70
N ASN A 22 7.03 -12.02 -8.02
CA ASN A 22 6.45 -11.73 -9.34
C ASN A 22 6.10 -10.25 -9.50
N TYR A 23 7.12 -9.41 -9.62
CA TYR A 23 6.99 -7.95 -9.63
C TYR A 23 6.18 -7.41 -10.82
N ASP A 24 6.09 -8.13 -11.93
CA ASP A 24 5.34 -7.72 -13.12
C ASP A 24 3.83 -7.57 -12.85
N LEU A 25 3.30 -8.28 -11.85
CA LEU A 25 1.90 -8.19 -11.44
C LEU A 25 1.50 -6.78 -11.01
N VAL A 26 2.42 -5.98 -10.46
CA VAL A 26 2.13 -4.59 -10.06
C VAL A 26 1.65 -3.79 -11.27
N LEU A 27 2.45 -3.78 -12.33
CA LEU A 27 2.17 -3.00 -13.53
C LEU A 27 0.94 -3.54 -14.26
N GLN A 28 0.81 -4.87 -14.38
CA GLN A 28 -0.34 -5.51 -15.04
C GLN A 28 -1.66 -5.17 -14.33
N ASN A 29 -1.72 -5.32 -13.01
CA ASN A 29 -2.95 -5.09 -12.26
C ASN A 29 -3.29 -3.60 -12.17
N ILE A 30 -2.29 -2.71 -12.07
CA ILE A 30 -2.54 -1.27 -12.09
C ILE A 30 -3.00 -0.81 -13.48
N ALA A 31 -2.42 -1.33 -14.57
CA ALA A 31 -2.89 -1.01 -15.92
C ALA A 31 -4.35 -1.45 -16.14
N LYS A 32 -4.73 -2.62 -15.61
CA LYS A 32 -6.06 -3.21 -15.78
C LYS A 32 -7.11 -2.59 -14.87
N TYR A 33 -6.78 -2.33 -13.61
CA TYR A 33 -7.75 -1.96 -12.57
C TYR A 33 -7.53 -0.56 -11.98
N GLY A 34 -6.41 0.09 -12.27
CA GLY A 34 -6.02 1.39 -11.70
C GLY A 34 -7.09 2.46 -11.87
N ARG A 35 -7.81 2.48 -13.01
CA ARG A 35 -8.90 3.46 -13.23
C ARG A 35 -9.97 3.40 -12.16
N ASN A 36 -10.36 2.20 -11.73
CA ASN A 36 -11.40 2.02 -10.71
C ASN A 36 -10.93 2.54 -9.34
N TYR A 37 -9.65 2.38 -9.04
CA TYR A 37 -9.03 2.84 -7.80
C TYR A 37 -8.82 4.35 -7.74
N ILE A 38 -8.45 4.99 -8.86
CA ILE A 38 -8.22 6.44 -8.88
C ILE A 38 -9.51 7.25 -9.10
N LYS A 39 -10.57 6.61 -9.59
CA LYS A 39 -11.88 7.27 -9.78
C LYS A 39 -12.39 7.81 -8.44
N TYR A 40 -12.76 9.09 -8.41
CA TYR A 40 -13.19 9.80 -7.19
C TYR A 40 -12.11 9.96 -6.11
N THR A 41 -10.84 9.69 -6.44
CA THR A 41 -9.70 10.00 -5.58
C THR A 41 -9.17 11.39 -5.90
N SER A 42 -9.06 12.24 -4.88
CA SER A 42 -8.41 13.54 -5.00
C SER A 42 -6.90 13.37 -5.14
N LYS A 43 -6.31 14.05 -6.12
CA LYS A 43 -4.86 14.12 -6.32
C LYS A 43 -4.13 14.53 -5.04
N THR A 44 -4.65 15.53 -4.33
CA THR A 44 -4.06 16.05 -3.10
C THR A 44 -4.11 15.01 -1.97
N ALA A 45 -5.25 14.34 -1.79
CA ALA A 45 -5.38 13.31 -0.76
C ALA A 45 -4.45 12.12 -1.03
N TYR A 46 -4.38 11.68 -2.29
CA TYR A 46 -3.49 10.57 -2.65
C TYR A 46 -2.01 10.94 -2.49
N ARG A 47 -1.58 12.14 -2.93
CA ARG A 47 -0.21 12.64 -2.69
C ARG A 47 0.14 12.70 -1.21
N LYS A 48 -0.80 13.12 -0.35
CA LYS A 48 -0.60 13.17 1.10
C LYS A 48 -0.36 11.76 1.67
N ILE A 49 -1.20 10.79 1.31
CA ILE A 49 -1.05 9.39 1.73
C ILE A 49 0.27 8.81 1.23
N HIS A 50 0.58 9.01 -0.05
CA HIS A 50 1.80 8.55 -0.68
C HIS A 50 3.04 9.10 0.04
N SER A 51 3.10 10.41 0.30
CA SER A 51 4.24 11.05 0.96
C SER A 51 4.46 10.54 2.40
N ILE A 52 3.38 10.35 3.17
CA ILE A 52 3.48 9.84 4.54
C ILE A 52 3.96 8.39 4.54
N LEU A 53 3.32 7.53 3.74
CA LEU A 53 3.69 6.12 3.67
C LEU A 53 5.12 5.92 3.16
N THR A 54 5.51 6.57 2.07
CA THR A 54 6.87 6.44 1.53
C THR A 54 7.93 6.87 2.53
N SER A 55 7.71 7.96 3.27
CA SER A 55 8.60 8.41 4.34
C SER A 55 8.80 7.35 5.43
N ILE A 56 7.71 6.73 5.92
CA ILE A 56 7.79 5.66 6.93
C ILE A 56 8.50 4.42 6.38
N LEU A 57 8.13 4.00 5.17
CA LEU A 57 8.69 2.83 4.50
C LEU A 57 10.18 3.01 4.19
N ASP A 58 10.63 4.21 3.82
CA ASP A 58 12.05 4.49 3.55
C ASP A 58 12.90 4.45 4.82
N LYS A 59 12.36 4.95 5.95
CA LYS A 59 13.02 4.79 7.24
C LYS A 59 13.13 3.33 7.65
N LEU A 60 12.08 2.55 7.42
CA LEU A 60 12.04 1.11 7.70
C LEU A 60 12.99 0.31 6.79
N LEU A 61 13.18 0.71 5.54
CA LEU A 61 14.21 0.13 4.65
C LEU A 61 15.63 0.48 5.10
N SER A 62 15.83 1.68 5.64
CA SER A 62 17.15 2.15 6.06
C SER A 62 17.58 1.50 7.37
N ASN A 63 16.64 1.30 8.31
CA ASN A 63 16.89 0.79 9.66
C ASN A 63 15.88 -0.33 10.01
N PRO A 64 16.00 -1.53 9.43
CA PRO A 64 15.08 -2.65 9.66
C PRO A 64 15.04 -3.15 11.11
N GLU A 65 16.11 -2.97 11.86
CA GLU A 65 16.21 -3.27 13.29
C GLU A 65 15.25 -2.42 14.14
N ASP A 66 14.89 -1.24 13.66
CA ASP A 66 14.02 -0.28 14.33
C ASP A 66 12.52 -0.49 14.03
N ARG A 67 12.15 -1.61 13.41
CA ARG A 67 10.78 -1.88 12.93
C ARG A 67 9.67 -1.62 13.96
N ASP A 68 9.91 -1.93 15.23
CA ASP A 68 8.92 -1.77 16.30
C ASP A 68 8.55 -0.29 16.51
N LYS A 69 9.48 0.64 16.27
CA LYS A 69 9.24 2.08 16.39
C LYS A 69 8.24 2.58 15.35
N TYR A 70 8.22 1.96 14.17
CA TYR A 70 7.39 2.39 13.03
C TYR A 70 6.00 1.74 13.00
N ILE A 71 5.71 0.77 13.89
CA ILE A 71 4.40 0.10 13.93
C ILE A 71 3.28 1.11 14.22
N ALA A 72 3.48 2.02 15.18
CA ALA A 72 2.50 3.06 15.50
C ALA A 72 2.25 3.97 14.29
N ASP A 73 3.30 4.44 13.63
CA ASP A 73 3.21 5.30 12.44
C ASP A 73 2.43 4.62 11.29
N LEU A 74 2.63 3.31 11.09
CA LEU A 74 1.91 2.52 10.10
C LEU A 74 0.42 2.36 10.44
N VAL A 75 0.10 2.18 11.73
CA VAL A 75 -1.29 2.14 12.21
C VAL A 75 -1.97 3.50 12.03
N GLU A 76 -1.31 4.59 12.39
CA GLU A 76 -1.80 5.95 12.17
C GLU A 76 -2.03 6.24 10.68
N SER A 77 -1.12 5.75 9.82
CA SER A 77 -1.29 5.86 8.37
C SER A 77 -2.53 5.11 7.87
N ALA A 78 -2.80 3.91 8.40
CA ALA A 78 -4.02 3.17 8.06
C ALA A 78 -5.29 3.94 8.50
N ILE A 79 -5.27 4.56 9.69
CA ILE A 79 -6.37 5.42 10.18
C ILE A 79 -6.55 6.63 9.26
N LEU A 80 -5.46 7.31 8.87
CA LEU A 80 -5.49 8.45 7.97
C LEU A 80 -6.11 8.08 6.61
N ILE A 81 -5.75 6.93 6.05
CA ILE A 81 -6.30 6.43 4.79
C ILE A 81 -7.83 6.27 4.90
N ARG A 82 -8.30 5.61 5.96
CA ARG A 82 -9.75 5.47 6.22
C ARG A 82 -10.43 6.83 6.35
N TYR A 83 -9.82 7.76 7.10
CA TYR A 83 -10.34 9.10 7.27
C TYR A 83 -10.48 9.88 5.94
N GLN A 84 -9.49 9.78 5.04
CA GLN A 84 -9.58 10.40 3.71
C GLN A 84 -10.73 9.81 2.87
N ALA A 85 -10.98 8.50 3.01
CA ALA A 85 -12.08 7.83 2.33
C ALA A 85 -13.45 8.26 2.87
N GLU A 86 -13.60 8.40 4.18
CA GLU A 86 -14.84 8.91 4.80
C GLU A 86 -15.14 10.35 4.40
N ARG A 87 -14.09 11.16 4.18
CA ARG A 87 -14.22 12.50 3.60
C ARG A 87 -14.53 12.52 2.10
N LYS A 88 -14.68 11.35 1.46
CA LYS A 88 -14.87 11.19 0.01
C LYS A 88 -13.72 11.79 -0.80
N GLN A 89 -12.52 11.87 -0.22
CA GLN A 89 -11.31 12.36 -0.89
C GLN A 89 -10.45 11.21 -1.44
N LEU A 90 -10.74 9.98 -1.02
CA LEU A 90 -10.12 8.75 -1.50
C LEU A 90 -11.21 7.75 -1.88
N ASN A 91 -11.04 7.09 -3.01
CA ASN A 91 -11.91 5.99 -3.41
C ASN A 91 -11.94 4.91 -2.32
N ARG A 92 -13.14 4.40 -2.00
CA ARG A 92 -13.33 3.40 -0.93
C ARG A 92 -12.63 2.08 -1.23
N ASP A 93 -12.63 1.62 -2.48
CA ASP A 93 -11.97 0.37 -2.86
C ASP A 93 -10.45 0.52 -2.73
N LEU A 94 -9.89 1.66 -3.20
CA LEU A 94 -8.48 1.97 -3.01
C LEU A 94 -8.11 2.05 -1.52
N SER A 95 -8.94 2.72 -0.72
CA SER A 95 -8.77 2.79 0.73
C SER A 95 -8.76 1.40 1.37
N ASN A 96 -9.72 0.55 1.04
CA ASN A 96 -9.82 -0.80 1.58
C ASN A 96 -8.61 -1.65 1.20
N SER A 97 -8.15 -1.54 -0.05
CA SER A 97 -6.95 -2.23 -0.53
C SER A 97 -5.68 -1.79 0.18
N LEU A 98 -5.43 -0.48 0.27
CA LEU A 98 -4.24 0.05 0.96
C LEU A 98 -4.23 -0.33 2.43
N VAL A 99 -5.37 -0.19 3.10
CA VAL A 99 -5.47 -0.61 4.51
C VAL A 99 -5.32 -2.12 4.65
N GLY A 100 -5.87 -2.92 3.73
CA GLY A 100 -5.71 -4.38 3.74
C GLY A 100 -4.25 -4.81 3.60
N ILE A 101 -3.48 -4.13 2.73
CA ILE A 101 -2.04 -4.33 2.59
C ILE A 101 -1.33 -4.00 3.91
N LEU A 102 -1.60 -2.83 4.51
CA LEU A 102 -0.99 -2.41 5.78
C LEU A 102 -1.34 -3.35 6.92
N GLU A 103 -2.60 -3.74 7.08
CA GLU A 103 -3.05 -4.70 8.11
C GLU A 103 -2.39 -6.07 7.94
N THR A 104 -2.19 -6.51 6.70
CA THR A 104 -1.49 -7.78 6.41
C THR A 104 -0.01 -7.68 6.76
N PHE A 105 0.65 -6.58 6.39
CA PHE A 105 2.03 -6.31 6.74
C PHE A 105 2.25 -6.21 8.26
N LEU A 106 1.40 -5.44 8.95
CA LEU A 106 1.47 -5.23 10.40
C LEU A 106 1.35 -6.52 11.22
N LYS A 107 0.60 -7.52 10.72
CA LYS A 107 0.49 -8.83 11.37
C LYS A 107 1.80 -9.65 11.32
N GLN A 108 2.67 -9.34 10.38
CA GLN A 108 3.87 -10.12 10.10
C GLN A 108 5.15 -9.39 10.46
N ILE A 109 5.17 -8.05 10.42
CA ILE A 109 6.36 -7.20 10.53
C ILE A 109 7.33 -7.59 11.67
N ARG A 110 6.80 -7.97 12.84
CA ARG A 110 7.59 -8.35 14.03
C ARG A 110 8.34 -9.68 13.86
N ASN A 111 7.85 -10.56 12.98
CA ASN A 111 8.35 -11.93 12.82
C ASN A 111 9.13 -12.13 11.51
N LEU A 112 9.22 -11.11 10.65
CA LEU A 112 9.99 -11.19 9.41
C LEU A 112 11.49 -11.13 9.71
N ASP A 113 12.31 -11.86 8.95
CA ASP A 113 13.74 -11.51 8.86
C ASP A 113 13.92 -10.20 8.06
N ASP A 114 15.14 -9.65 8.05
CA ASP A 114 15.44 -8.37 7.41
C ASP A 114 15.26 -8.41 5.88
N GLU A 115 15.55 -9.53 5.23
CA GLU A 115 15.37 -9.68 3.78
C GLU A 115 13.88 -9.67 3.44
N SER A 116 13.11 -10.48 4.14
CA SER A 116 11.66 -10.56 4.02
C SER A 116 11.03 -9.19 4.29
N LEU A 117 11.43 -8.52 5.38
CA LEU A 117 10.97 -7.15 5.68
C LEU A 117 11.21 -6.20 4.50
N ARG A 118 12.42 -6.22 3.91
CA ARG A 118 12.74 -5.38 2.75
C ARG A 118 11.87 -5.72 1.54
N VAL A 119 11.59 -7.00 1.28
CA VAL A 119 10.70 -7.43 0.19
C VAL A 119 9.29 -6.87 0.40
N HIS A 120 8.74 -7.02 1.61
CA HIS A 120 7.43 -6.48 1.96
C HIS A 120 7.38 -4.95 1.74
N VAL A 121 8.33 -4.22 2.32
CA VAL A 121 8.35 -2.76 2.28
C VAL A 121 8.51 -2.24 0.84
N ARG A 122 9.42 -2.83 0.06
CA ARG A 122 9.58 -2.49 -1.37
C ARG A 122 8.31 -2.77 -2.16
N THR A 123 7.63 -3.88 -1.89
CA THR A 123 6.39 -4.24 -2.59
C THR A 123 5.29 -3.22 -2.32
N ILE A 124 5.10 -2.82 -1.06
CA ILE A 124 4.12 -1.78 -0.69
C ILE A 124 4.47 -0.47 -1.41
N LYS A 125 5.74 -0.08 -1.39
CA LYS A 125 6.24 1.14 -2.05
C LYS A 125 6.01 1.10 -3.57
N MET A 126 6.32 -0.02 -4.23
CA MET A 126 6.06 -0.21 -5.65
C MET A 126 4.58 -0.06 -6.02
N ILE A 127 3.67 -0.60 -5.20
CA ILE A 127 2.22 -0.49 -5.44
C ILE A 127 1.77 0.97 -5.35
N ILE A 128 2.19 1.71 -4.31
CA ILE A 128 1.78 3.12 -4.14
C ILE A 128 2.44 4.04 -5.18
N ASP A 129 3.70 3.79 -5.55
CA ASP A 129 4.40 4.57 -6.58
C ASP A 129 3.78 4.34 -7.96
N SER A 130 3.49 3.08 -8.30
CA SER A 130 2.88 2.73 -9.59
C SER A 130 1.47 3.29 -9.72
N MET A 131 0.70 3.31 -8.63
CA MET A 131 -0.64 3.90 -8.62
C MET A 131 -0.57 5.44 -8.72
N LEU A 132 0.42 6.07 -8.09
CA LEU A 132 0.69 7.50 -8.27
C LEU A 132 1.02 7.80 -9.74
N ALA A 133 1.97 7.09 -10.32
CA ALA A 133 2.35 7.24 -11.73
C ALA A 133 1.16 7.05 -12.67
N PHE A 134 0.34 6.02 -12.41
CA PHE A 134 -0.89 5.78 -13.17
C PHE A 134 -1.89 6.93 -13.05
N TYR A 135 -2.03 7.54 -11.87
CA TYR A 135 -2.88 8.72 -11.66
C TYR A 135 -2.44 9.89 -12.56
N TYR A 136 -1.14 10.20 -12.60
CA TYR A 136 -0.64 11.30 -13.44
C TYR A 136 -0.81 11.01 -14.93
N ASN A 137 -0.51 9.79 -15.37
CA ASN A 137 -0.62 9.39 -16.79
C ASN A 137 -2.06 9.34 -17.34
N LYS A 138 -3.09 9.32 -16.49
CA LYS A 138 -4.51 9.24 -16.92
C LYS A 138 -5.27 10.56 -16.82
N PHE A 139 -4.68 11.58 -16.20
CA PHE A 139 -5.30 12.88 -15.98
C PHE A 139 -4.45 14.04 -16.53
N GLU A 140 -3.48 13.72 -17.38
CA GLU A 140 -2.90 14.60 -18.41
C GLU A 140 -3.53 14.23 -19.77
#